data_AF-A0A6I5RBA4-F1
#
_entry.id   AF-A0A6I5RBA4-F1
#
_cell.length_a   1.000
_cell.length_b   1.000
_cell.length_c   1.000
_cell.angle_alpha   90.00
_cell.angle_beta   90.00
_cell.angle_gamma   90.00
#
_symmetry.space_group_name_H-M   'P 1'
#
loop_
_entity.id
_entity.type
_entity.pdbx_description
1 polymer ?
#
loop_
_entity_poly.entity_id
_entity_poly.type
_entity_poly.pdbx_seq_one_letter_code
_entity_poly.pdbx_strand_id
1 'polypeptide(L)'
;MHKANMIAYVILSGAAPILVLMNSLFGTEAASSPATVQPLQSMRLIQRLMNSGPKNLVTADDLMPEVSVPYPHARIVIENHQAFLEFYSPFSMAAQTPNLLLVLDTAPVPSDTFFLSDRHPIISKLQLEAGKQRYPIPASVEVSQYLSLVIWCPESNAIMGYAPLTLEI
;
A
#
# COMPACT_ATOMS: atom_id res chain seq x y z
N MET A 1 13.29 -43.21 45.02
CA MET A 1 12.32 -42.20 44.53
C MET A 1 12.31 -42.29 43.00
N HIS A 2 11.45 -43.15 42.46
CA HIS A 2 10.28 -42.85 41.59
C HIS A 2 10.67 -42.20 40.24
N LYS A 3 10.95 -43.00 39.20
CA LYS A 3 10.04 -43.53 38.15
C LYS A 3 9.53 -42.46 37.18
N ALA A 4 9.98 -42.59 35.93
CA ALA A 4 9.47 -41.92 34.74
C ALA A 4 8.00 -42.29 34.48
N ASN A 5 7.22 -41.35 33.95
CA ASN A 5 5.95 -41.64 33.28
C ASN A 5 5.79 -40.78 32.03
N MET A 6 5.84 -41.50 30.91
CA MET A 6 5.47 -41.14 29.55
C MET A 6 3.94 -41.14 29.46
N ILE A 7 3.32 -40.11 28.89
CA ILE A 7 1.92 -40.16 28.48
C ILE A 7 1.85 -39.84 26.98
N ALA A 8 1.60 -40.89 26.22
CA ALA A 8 1.19 -40.85 24.83
C ALA A 8 -0.28 -40.42 24.75
N TYR A 9 -0.62 -39.56 23.80
CA TYR A 9 -2.00 -39.32 23.39
C TYR A 9 -2.18 -39.80 21.95
N VAL A 10 -2.93 -40.89 21.80
CA VAL A 10 -3.45 -41.43 20.54
C VAL A 10 -4.96 -41.40 20.65
N ILE A 11 -5.64 -40.61 19.82
CA ILE A 11 -7.05 -40.78 19.42
C ILE A 11 -7.13 -40.29 17.96
N LEU A 12 -6.96 -41.14 16.95
CA LEU A 12 -7.92 -42.06 16.33
C LEU A 12 -9.16 -41.37 15.71
N SER A 13 -9.15 -41.32 14.37
CA SER A 13 -10.22 -41.71 13.45
C SER A 13 -11.60 -41.03 13.54
N GLY A 14 -11.92 -40.27 12.49
CA GLY A 14 -13.29 -39.94 12.10
C GLY A 14 -13.39 -39.74 10.58
N ALA A 15 -13.55 -40.84 9.83
CA ALA A 15 -14.19 -40.87 8.52
C ALA A 15 -15.71 -40.60 8.74
N ALA A 16 -16.56 -40.13 7.82
CA ALA A 16 -16.57 -40.12 6.37
C ALA A 16 -17.64 -39.07 5.90
N PRO A 17 -18.27 -39.19 4.70
CA PRO A 17 -18.30 -38.20 3.61
C PRO A 17 -19.69 -37.52 3.47
N ILE A 18 -19.93 -36.69 2.45
CA ILE A 18 -21.20 -36.45 1.72
C ILE A 18 -20.87 -35.44 0.61
N LEU A 19 -20.64 -35.87 -0.64
CA LEU A 19 -21.63 -36.05 -1.71
C LEU A 19 -22.38 -34.76 -2.07
N VAL A 20 -21.74 -33.89 -2.87
CA VAL A 20 -22.45 -32.80 -3.55
C VAL A 20 -23.15 -33.39 -4.78
N LEU A 21 -24.47 -33.25 -4.82
CA LEU A 21 -25.37 -33.79 -5.83
C LEU A 21 -25.02 -33.29 -7.25
N MET A 22 -25.07 -34.23 -8.19
CA MET A 22 -25.27 -33.97 -9.61
C MET A 22 -26.67 -33.38 -9.84
N ASN A 23 -26.74 -32.24 -10.54
CA ASN A 23 -27.92 -31.85 -11.30
C ASN A 23 -27.49 -31.72 -12.76
N SER A 24 -27.77 -32.76 -13.53
CA SER A 24 -27.87 -32.71 -14.98
C SER A 24 -29.29 -33.13 -15.32
N LEU A 25 -30.11 -32.24 -15.89
CA LEU A 25 -30.90 -32.50 -17.10
C LEU A 25 -31.88 -31.35 -17.43
N PHE A 26 -31.82 -30.97 -18.71
CA PHE A 26 -32.82 -30.26 -19.54
C PHE A 26 -32.98 -28.75 -19.41
N GLY A 27 -32.79 -28.10 -20.56
CA GLY A 27 -33.02 -26.70 -20.80
C GLY A 27 -32.40 -26.27 -22.13
N THR A 28 -32.79 -26.91 -23.23
CA THR A 28 -32.62 -26.37 -24.58
C THR A 28 -33.40 -25.07 -24.67
N GLU A 29 -32.76 -23.95 -24.99
CA GLU A 29 -33.39 -22.84 -25.71
C GLU A 29 -32.32 -21.90 -26.26
N ALA A 30 -32.19 -21.92 -27.58
CA ALA A 30 -31.49 -20.93 -28.35
C ALA A 30 -32.32 -19.64 -28.36
N ALA A 31 -31.74 -18.52 -27.91
CA ALA A 31 -32.25 -17.20 -28.20
C ALA A 31 -31.06 -16.28 -28.51
N SER A 32 -30.85 -16.09 -29.81
CA SER A 32 -30.04 -15.02 -30.36
C SER A 32 -30.65 -13.66 -29.98
N SER A 33 -29.82 -12.72 -29.55
CA SER A 33 -30.15 -11.29 -29.58
C SER A 33 -28.94 -10.51 -30.08
N PRO A 34 -29.12 -9.62 -31.07
CA PRO A 34 -28.04 -8.80 -31.59
C PRO A 34 -27.72 -7.68 -30.59
N ALA A 35 -26.43 -7.50 -30.31
CA ALA A 35 -25.93 -6.36 -29.55
C ALA A 35 -26.20 -5.06 -30.32
N THR A 36 -27.19 -4.30 -29.85
CA THR A 36 -27.37 -2.88 -30.22
C THR A 36 -26.24 -2.07 -29.58
N VAL A 37 -25.30 -1.62 -30.41
CA VAL A 37 -24.26 -0.66 -30.04
C VAL A 37 -24.93 0.68 -29.72
N GLN A 38 -24.90 1.12 -28.46
CA GLN A 38 -25.25 2.49 -28.08
C GLN A 38 -23.97 3.34 -28.09
N PRO A 39 -23.83 4.35 -28.96
CA PRO A 39 -22.91 5.46 -28.71
C PRO A 39 -23.58 6.51 -27.82
N LEU A 40 -22.74 7.36 -27.21
CA LEU A 40 -23.06 8.62 -26.51
C LEU A 40 -23.21 8.63 -24.97
N GLN A 41 -22.31 7.96 -24.23
CA GLN A 41 -22.06 8.30 -22.82
C GLN A 41 -20.97 9.38 -22.63
N SER A 42 -20.15 9.63 -23.65
CA SER A 42 -19.03 10.59 -23.58
C SER A 42 -19.46 12.04 -23.42
N MET A 43 -20.65 12.43 -23.92
CA MET A 43 -21.13 13.81 -23.83
C MET A 43 -21.56 14.24 -22.42
N ARG A 44 -21.89 13.31 -21.52
CA ARG A 44 -22.30 13.67 -20.14
C ARG A 44 -21.12 14.03 -19.24
N LEU A 45 -19.93 13.51 -19.52
CA LEU A 45 -18.72 13.78 -18.73
C LEU A 45 -18.23 15.22 -18.93
N ILE A 46 -18.24 15.69 -20.19
CA ILE A 46 -17.81 17.04 -20.55
C ILE A 46 -18.73 18.11 -19.93
N GLN A 47 -20.03 17.83 -19.84
CA GLN A 47 -20.99 18.76 -19.22
C GLN A 47 -20.79 18.91 -17.70
N ARG A 48 -20.30 17.87 -16.99
CA ARG A 48 -20.03 17.94 -15.55
C ARG A 48 -18.79 18.77 -15.23
N LEU A 49 -17.75 18.66 -16.06
CA LEU A 49 -16.49 19.40 -15.88
C LEU A 49 -16.66 20.91 -16.07
N MET A 50 -17.61 21.35 -16.91
CA MET A 50 -17.86 22.77 -17.14
C MET A 50 -18.70 23.44 -16.03
N ASN A 51 -19.26 22.69 -15.09
CA ASN A 51 -20.21 23.19 -14.09
C ASN A 51 -19.64 23.30 -12.66
N SER A 52 -18.37 22.96 -12.43
CA SER A 52 -17.71 23.13 -11.13
C SER A 52 -16.85 24.40 -11.12
N GLY A 53 -17.35 25.47 -10.50
CA GLY A 53 -16.63 26.73 -10.26
C GLY A 53 -15.41 26.56 -9.32
N PRO A 54 -14.55 27.59 -9.18
CA PRO A 54 -13.23 27.47 -8.61
C PRO A 54 -13.32 27.52 -7.08
N LYS A 55 -13.54 26.37 -6.46
CA LYS A 55 -13.35 26.19 -5.02
C LYS A 55 -12.83 24.79 -4.83
N ASN A 56 -11.54 24.68 -4.55
CA ASN A 56 -11.02 23.89 -3.44
C ASN A 56 -9.49 24.00 -3.46
N LEU A 57 -8.92 24.45 -2.34
CA LEU A 57 -7.52 24.15 -2.04
C LEU A 57 -7.42 22.62 -2.02
N VAL A 58 -6.59 22.10 -2.90
CA VAL A 58 -6.32 20.68 -3.01
C VAL A 58 -5.48 20.28 -1.78
N THR A 59 -6.10 19.61 -0.83
CA THR A 59 -5.39 18.90 0.25
C THR A 59 -4.69 17.68 -0.33
N ALA A 60 -3.56 17.26 0.26
CA ALA A 60 -2.82 16.07 -0.18
C ALA A 60 -3.71 14.80 -0.26
N ASP A 61 -4.78 14.76 0.53
CA ASP A 61 -5.83 13.73 0.53
C ASP A 61 -6.59 13.65 -0.81
N ASP A 62 -6.81 14.78 -1.49
CA ASP A 62 -7.57 14.89 -2.75
C ASP A 62 -6.73 14.53 -3.99
N LEU A 63 -5.40 14.42 -3.83
CA LEU A 63 -4.46 14.00 -4.87
C LEU A 63 -4.23 12.49 -4.91
N MET A 64 -4.82 11.73 -4.00
CA MET A 64 -4.72 10.28 -4.02
C MET A 64 -5.75 9.75 -5.02
N PRO A 65 -5.36 9.10 -6.12
CA PRO A 65 -6.30 8.24 -6.81
C PRO A 65 -6.77 7.19 -5.78
N GLU A 66 -8.08 6.89 -5.72
CA GLU A 66 -8.73 5.85 -4.89
C GLU A 66 -8.24 4.42 -5.22
N VAL A 67 -6.99 4.25 -5.62
CA VAL A 67 -6.34 2.95 -5.68
C VAL A 67 -6.07 2.57 -4.23
N SER A 68 -6.87 1.63 -3.73
CA SER A 68 -6.57 0.84 -2.54
C SER A 68 -5.25 0.11 -2.75
N VAL A 69 -4.12 0.80 -2.49
CA VAL A 69 -2.79 0.21 -2.49
C VAL A 69 -2.35 -0.04 -1.05
N PRO A 70 -1.74 -1.20 -0.74
CA PRO A 70 -1.22 -1.53 0.59
C PRO A 70 0.07 -0.78 0.91
N TYR A 71 0.16 0.50 0.53
CA TYR A 71 1.30 1.32 0.84
C TYR A 71 1.13 1.98 2.21
N PRO A 72 2.24 2.15 2.95
CA PRO A 72 2.16 2.75 4.27
C PRO A 72 1.58 4.15 4.19
N HIS A 73 0.90 4.55 5.26
CA HIS A 73 0.86 5.96 5.56
C HIS A 73 2.12 6.37 6.32
N ALA A 74 2.63 7.55 5.99
CA ALA A 74 3.82 8.11 6.61
C ALA A 74 3.60 9.58 6.98
N ARG A 75 4.21 10.00 8.08
CA ARG A 75 4.24 11.41 8.50
C ARG A 75 5.59 11.77 9.09
N ILE A 76 5.88 13.06 9.13
CA ILE A 76 7.00 13.61 9.87
C ILE A 76 6.45 14.25 11.14
N VAL A 77 6.98 13.84 12.29
CA VAL A 77 6.63 14.39 13.60
C VAL A 77 7.86 15.09 14.17
N ILE A 78 7.70 16.33 14.63
CA ILE A 78 8.75 17.08 15.30
C ILE A 78 8.51 17.04 16.81
N GLU A 79 9.42 16.43 17.56
CA GLU A 79 9.36 16.36 19.03
C GLU A 79 10.71 16.75 19.62
N ASN A 80 10.72 17.65 20.61
CA ASN A 80 11.95 18.07 21.30
C ASN A 80 13.07 18.53 20.35
N HIS A 81 12.74 19.23 19.27
CA HIS A 81 13.66 19.68 18.21
C HIS A 81 14.30 18.55 17.38
N GLN A 82 13.76 17.34 17.45
CA GLN A 82 14.16 16.20 16.64
C GLN A 82 13.01 15.81 15.71
N ALA A 83 13.29 15.72 14.41
CA ALA A 83 12.33 15.24 13.44
C ALA A 83 12.37 13.70 13.38
N PHE A 84 11.20 13.10 13.21
CA PHE A 84 11.03 11.66 13.09
C PHE A 84 10.10 11.33 11.93
N LEU A 85 10.49 10.33 11.14
CA LEU A 85 9.60 9.68 10.19
C LEU A 85 8.82 8.59 10.91
N GLU A 86 7.49 8.65 10.86
CA GLU A 86 6.60 7.65 11.44
C GLU A 86 5.77 6.95 10.37
N PHE A 87 5.78 5.63 10.43
CA PHE A 87 4.83 4.77 9.72
C PHE A 87 3.63 4.46 10.60
N TYR A 88 2.44 4.51 10.02
CA TYR A 88 1.23 4.08 10.70
C TYR A 88 0.38 3.09 9.90
N SER A 89 -0.45 2.37 10.65
CA SER A 89 -1.16 1.17 10.23
C SER A 89 -2.29 1.46 9.24
N PRO A 90 -2.59 0.54 8.31
CA PRO A 90 -1.87 -0.73 8.08
C PRO A 90 -0.69 -0.58 7.10
N PHE A 91 0.51 -0.91 7.56
CA PHE A 91 1.71 -1.09 6.72
C PHE A 91 2.11 -2.56 6.75
N SER A 92 2.32 -3.17 5.58
CA SER A 92 2.91 -4.51 5.44
C SER A 92 3.67 -4.62 4.12
N MET A 93 4.87 -5.17 4.19
CA MET A 93 5.68 -5.59 3.05
C MET A 93 5.69 -7.12 2.96
N ALA A 94 5.99 -7.64 1.78
CA ALA A 94 6.14 -9.07 1.58
C ALA A 94 7.35 -9.58 2.37
N ALA A 95 7.16 -10.67 3.11
CA ALA A 95 8.24 -11.29 3.87
C ALA A 95 9.44 -11.63 2.96
N GLN A 96 10.65 -11.41 3.46
CA GLN A 96 11.91 -11.66 2.75
C GLN A 96 12.23 -10.64 1.64
N THR A 97 11.83 -9.37 1.79
CA THR A 97 12.42 -8.27 1.00
C THR A 97 13.60 -7.66 1.76
N PRO A 98 14.84 -8.15 1.56
CA PRO A 98 16.00 -7.62 2.27
C PRO A 98 16.32 -6.20 1.82
N ASN A 99 16.91 -5.42 2.73
CA ASN A 99 17.60 -4.15 2.45
C ASN A 99 16.78 -2.99 1.85
N LEU A 100 15.48 -2.93 2.13
CA LEU A 100 14.69 -1.76 1.74
C LEU A 100 15.21 -0.48 2.41
N LEU A 101 15.36 0.58 1.62
CA LEU A 101 15.78 1.90 2.06
C LEU A 101 14.59 2.85 2.15
N LEU A 102 14.62 3.70 3.17
CA LEU A 102 13.69 4.79 3.38
C LEU A 102 14.30 6.07 2.83
N VAL A 103 13.72 6.59 1.77
CA VAL A 103 14.29 7.68 0.98
C VAL A 103 13.28 8.82 0.89
N LEU A 104 13.70 10.05 1.18
CA LEU A 104 12.83 11.21 0.99
C LEU A 104 12.89 11.72 -0.45
N ASP A 105 11.73 12.07 -1.00
CA ASP A 105 11.58 12.68 -2.32
C ASP A 105 10.82 14.00 -2.22
N THR A 106 11.26 14.95 -3.04
CA THR A 106 10.66 16.27 -3.21
C THR A 106 9.38 16.22 -4.05
N ALA A 107 9.16 15.14 -4.80
CA ALA A 107 7.91 14.91 -5.51
C ALA A 107 6.85 14.30 -4.56
N PRO A 108 5.57 14.72 -4.66
CA PRO A 108 4.49 14.12 -3.87
C PRO A 108 4.14 12.69 -4.33
N VAL A 109 4.39 12.42 -5.61
CA VAL A 109 4.31 11.09 -6.24
C VAL A 109 5.62 10.89 -7.00
N PRO A 110 6.39 9.82 -6.69
CA PRO A 110 7.63 9.54 -7.40
C PRO A 110 7.40 9.32 -8.90
N SER A 111 8.33 9.78 -9.73
CA SER A 111 8.26 9.54 -11.18
C SER A 111 8.47 8.07 -11.51
N ASP A 112 7.87 7.60 -12.61
CA ASP A 112 8.17 6.29 -13.21
C ASP A 112 9.66 6.13 -13.58
N THR A 113 10.39 7.26 -13.70
CA THR A 113 11.84 7.30 -13.96
C THR A 113 12.68 7.58 -12.72
N PHE A 114 12.09 7.43 -11.52
CA PHE A 114 12.79 7.64 -10.26
C PHE A 114 14.08 6.81 -10.19
N PHE A 115 15.16 7.48 -9.80
CA PHE A 115 16.45 6.86 -9.56
C PHE A 115 17.10 7.49 -8.33
N LEU A 116 17.59 6.63 -7.43
CA LEU A 116 18.25 7.06 -6.21
C LEU A 116 19.55 7.80 -6.54
N SER A 117 19.69 9.01 -6.01
CA SER A 117 20.87 9.86 -6.19
C SER A 117 21.12 10.70 -4.95
N ASP A 118 22.27 11.37 -4.88
CA ASP A 118 22.72 12.16 -3.72
C ASP A 118 21.76 13.30 -3.31
N ARG A 119 20.79 13.66 -4.16
CA ARG A 119 19.74 14.62 -3.84
C ARG A 119 18.64 14.05 -2.94
N HIS A 120 18.59 12.73 -2.79
CA HIS A 120 17.57 12.03 -2.01
C HIS A 120 18.19 11.53 -0.70
N PRO A 121 17.82 12.13 0.44
CA PRO A 121 18.29 11.66 1.73
C PRO A 121 17.79 10.24 2.00
N ILE A 122 18.73 9.36 2.34
CA ILE A 122 18.42 8.05 2.89
C ILE A 122 18.30 8.22 4.40
N ILE A 123 17.11 7.98 4.94
CA ILE A 123 16.81 8.09 6.36
C ILE A 123 17.34 6.89 7.12
N SER A 124 16.99 5.69 6.65
CA SER A 124 17.38 4.45 7.29
C SER A 124 17.08 3.26 6.37
N LYS A 125 17.48 2.07 6.82
CA LYS A 125 16.91 0.82 6.33
C LYS A 125 15.54 0.59 6.98
N LEU A 126 14.61 0.01 6.24
CA LEU A 126 13.37 -0.52 6.80
C LEU A 126 13.72 -1.57 7.86
N GLN A 127 13.08 -1.51 9.02
CA GLN A 127 13.42 -2.35 10.18
C GLN A 127 12.41 -3.46 10.38
N LEU A 128 11.13 -3.12 10.25
CA LEU A 128 10.02 -4.07 10.35
C LEU A 128 9.30 -4.15 9.02
N GLU A 129 8.91 -5.37 8.65
CA GLU A 129 8.10 -5.62 7.46
C GLU A 129 6.64 -5.20 7.66
N ALA A 130 6.20 -4.97 8.91
CA ALA A 130 4.83 -4.57 9.20
C ALA A 130 4.71 -3.75 10.48
N GLY A 131 3.59 -3.03 10.59
CA GLY A 131 3.20 -2.31 11.80
C GLY A 131 3.78 -0.89 11.89
N LYS A 132 3.68 -0.32 13.10
CA LYS A 132 4.15 1.04 13.39
C LYS A 132 5.66 1.02 13.66
N GLN A 133 6.36 1.99 13.09
CA GLN A 133 7.80 2.15 13.27
C GLN A 133 8.18 3.62 13.10
N ARG A 134 9.25 4.02 13.78
CA ARG A 134 9.68 5.41 13.89
C ARG A 134 11.17 5.51 13.65
N TYR A 135 11.59 6.48 12.85
CA TYR A 135 12.97 6.69 12.45
C TYR A 135 13.40 8.12 12.74
N PRO A 136 14.52 8.35 13.44
CA PRO A 136 15.06 9.69 13.58
C PRO A 136 15.55 10.20 12.22
N ILE A 137 15.17 11.43 11.87
CA ILE A 137 15.67 12.12 10.68
C ILE A 137 16.88 12.96 11.10
N PRO A 138 18.05 12.83 10.45
CA PRO A 138 19.22 13.64 10.79
C PRO A 138 18.91 15.15 10.75
N ALA A 139 19.42 15.91 11.71
CA ALA A 139 19.17 17.36 11.79
C ALA A 139 19.70 18.16 10.58
N SER A 140 20.59 17.56 9.77
CA SER A 140 21.06 18.14 8.51
C SER A 140 20.05 18.05 7.36
N VAL A 141 18.93 17.35 7.55
CA VAL A 141 17.90 17.16 6.53
C VAL A 141 16.77 18.17 6.77
N GLU A 142 16.64 19.13 5.87
CA GLU A 142 15.54 20.10 5.88
C GLU A 142 14.24 19.40 5.46
N VAL A 143 13.43 18.97 6.43
CA VAL A 143 12.23 18.14 6.19
C VAL A 143 11.13 18.83 5.37
N SER A 144 11.10 20.16 5.37
CA SER A 144 10.07 20.98 4.69
C SER A 144 10.12 20.89 3.16
N GLN A 145 11.22 20.40 2.58
CA GLN A 145 11.38 20.27 1.13
C GLN A 145 10.85 18.95 0.56
N TYR A 146 10.52 17.98 1.43
CA TYR A 146 10.15 16.62 1.01
C TYR A 146 8.65 16.41 1.12
N LEU A 147 8.08 15.79 0.08
CA LEU A 147 6.63 15.59 -0.07
C LEU A 147 6.23 14.13 -0.04
N SER A 148 7.17 13.20 -0.21
CA SER A 148 6.91 11.77 -0.09
C SER A 148 8.10 11.00 0.47
N LEU A 149 7.77 9.82 1.00
CA LEU A 149 8.70 8.78 1.37
C LEU A 149 8.66 7.68 0.30
N VAL A 150 9.82 7.31 -0.21
CA VAL A 150 10.03 6.20 -1.13
C VAL A 150 10.64 5.03 -0.37
N ILE A 151 10.04 3.84 -0.56
CA ILE A 151 10.60 2.57 -0.12
C ILE A 151 11.35 1.98 -1.31
N TRP A 152 12.66 2.07 -1.27
CA TRP A 152 13.54 1.71 -2.38
C TRP A 152 14.18 0.34 -2.16
N CYS A 153 14.20 -0.51 -3.19
CA CYS A 153 14.95 -1.76 -3.20
C CYS A 153 16.25 -1.59 -3.99
N PRO A 154 17.42 -1.63 -3.33
CA PRO A 154 18.73 -1.54 -4.00
C PRO A 154 18.98 -2.66 -5.01
N GLU A 155 18.51 -3.88 -4.73
CA GLU A 155 18.79 -5.08 -5.52
C GLU A 155 18.11 -5.06 -6.90
N SER A 156 16.90 -4.52 -6.97
CA SER A 156 16.13 -4.40 -8.22
C SER A 156 16.16 -3.00 -8.81
N ASN A 157 16.81 -2.04 -8.15
CA ASN A 157 16.81 -0.64 -8.53
C ASN A 157 15.39 -0.11 -8.81
N ALA A 158 14.46 -0.40 -7.89
CA ALA A 158 13.04 -0.13 -8.08
C ALA A 158 12.35 0.37 -6.80
N ILE A 159 11.30 1.16 -7.00
CA ILE A 159 10.36 1.57 -5.95
C ILE A 159 9.50 0.36 -5.60
N MET A 160 9.54 -0.06 -4.33
CA MET A 160 8.65 -1.09 -3.80
C MET A 160 7.35 -0.50 -3.26
N GLY A 161 7.38 0.77 -2.86
CA GLY A 161 6.20 1.52 -2.45
C GLY A 161 6.57 2.97 -2.15
N TYR A 162 5.55 3.80 -1.99
CA TYR A 162 5.74 5.19 -1.57
C TYR A 162 4.57 5.66 -0.71
N ALA A 163 4.80 6.72 0.05
CA ALA A 163 3.81 7.33 0.92
C ALA A 163 3.94 8.86 0.83
N PRO A 164 2.88 9.60 0.47
CA PRO A 164 2.85 11.04 0.67
C PRO A 164 3.09 11.39 2.14
N LEU A 165 3.83 12.45 2.40
CA LEU A 165 4.17 12.89 3.75
C LEU A 165 3.28 14.03 4.20
N THR A 166 2.77 13.89 5.43
CA THR A 166 2.18 15.01 6.18
C THR A 166 3.16 15.45 7.26
N LEU A 167 3.29 16.76 7.47
CA LEU A 167 4.10 17.32 8.54
C LEU A 167 3.20 17.64 9.75
N GLU A 168 3.57 17.12 10.91
CA GLU A 168 2.94 17.39 12.21
C GLU A 168 3.96 18.09 13.11
N ILE A 169 3.58 19.28 13.59
CA ILE A 169 4.44 20.23 14.31
C ILE A 169 3.98 20.33 15.75
#